data_AF-A0A3C1BE62-F1
#
_entry.id   AF-A0A3C1BE62-F1
#
_cell.length_a   1.000
_cell.length_b   1.000
_cell.length_c   1.000
_cell.angle_alpha   90.00
_cell.angle_beta   90.00
_cell.angle_gamma   90.00
#
_symmetry.space_group_name_H-M   'P 1'
#
loop_
_entity.id
_entity.type
_entity.pdbx_description
1 polymer ?
#
loop_
_entity_poly.entity_id
_entity_poly.type
_entity_poly.pdbx_seq_one_letter_code
_entity_poly.pdbx_strand_id
1 'polypeptide(L)' 'MKSPAKDKAKLKKGADEDSFRVLKHDINNQLSNILLALEQLRYEIPEATGDCLFYLDSIAMSSERINTLLKEAE' A
#
# COMPACT_ATOMS: atom_id res chain seq x y z
N MET A 1 -43.55 -5.73 4.13
CA MET A 1 -42.95 -4.62 3.36
C MET A 1 -41.69 -4.16 4.08
N LYS A 2 -40.50 -4.40 3.50
CA LYS A 2 -39.23 -3.90 4.07
C LYS A 2 -39.09 -2.41 3.75
N SER A 3 -38.68 -1.63 4.74
CA SER A 3 -38.62 -0.16 4.69
C SER A 3 -37.46 0.32 3.80
N PRO A 4 -37.66 1.29 2.88
CA PRO A 4 -36.69 1.72 1.87
C PRO A 4 -35.38 2.32 2.42
N ALA A 5 -35.32 2.64 3.71
CA ALA A 5 -34.11 3.11 4.38
C ALA A 5 -33.05 2.00 4.58
N LYS A 6 -33.48 0.74 4.75
CA LYS A 6 -32.54 -0.38 4.97
C LYS A 6 -31.81 -0.80 3.70
N ASP A 7 -32.43 -0.64 2.53
CA ASP A 7 -31.84 -1.02 1.25
C ASP A 7 -30.81 0.02 0.76
N LYS A 8 -31.00 1.31 1.04
CA LYS A 8 -30.02 2.37 0.70
C LYS A 8 -28.74 2.31 1.54
N ALA A 9 -28.84 1.98 2.83
CA ALA A 9 -27.68 1.83 3.71
C ALA A 9 -26.81 0.62 3.34
N LYS A 10 -27.44 -0.47 2.86
CA LYS A 10 -26.73 -1.67 2.41
C LYS A 10 -25.99 -1.47 1.08
N LEU A 11 -26.59 -0.71 0.16
CA LEU A 11 -25.96 -0.35 -1.12
C LEU A 11 -24.72 0.54 -0.93
N LYS A 12 -24.80 1.51 -0.01
CA LYS A 12 -23.70 2.46 0.27
C LYS A 12 -22.51 1.76 0.93
N LYS A 13 -22.76 0.84 1.87
CA LYS A 13 -21.72 0.08 2.56
C LYS A 13 -20.91 -0.83 1.60
N GLY A 14 -21.56 -1.47 0.64
CA GLY A 14 -20.88 -2.29 -0.37
C GLY A 14 -20.01 -1.48 -1.34
N ALA A 15 -20.44 -0.26 -1.70
CA ALA A 15 -19.66 0.64 -2.54
C ALA A 15 -18.40 1.18 -1.82
N ASP A 16 -18.50 1.43 -0.51
CA ASP A 16 -17.36 1.89 0.31
C ASP A 16 -16.33 0.76 0.51
N GLU A 17 -16.78 -0.48 0.75
CA GLU A 17 -15.90 -1.67 0.86
C GLU A 17 -15.19 -1.97 -0.47
N ASP A 18 -15.88 -1.87 -1.61
CA ASP A 18 -15.27 -2.03 -2.93
C ASP A 18 -14.27 -0.91 -3.24
N SER A 19 -14.57 0.34 -2.86
CA SER A 19 -13.68 1.47 -3.06
C SER A 19 -12.39 1.34 -2.23
N PHE A 20 -12.51 0.86 -0.99
CA PHE A 20 -11.35 0.59 -0.14
C PHE A 20 -10.49 -0.55 -0.71
N ARG A 21 -11.12 -1.61 -1.23
CA ARG A 21 -10.40 -2.72 -1.86
C ARG A 21 -9.60 -2.29 -3.09
N VAL A 22 -10.19 -1.44 -3.94
CA VAL A 22 -9.48 -0.86 -5.10
C VAL A 22 -8.31 0.00 -4.65
N LEU A 23 -8.54 0.90 -3.69
CA LEU A 23 -7.47 1.75 -3.13
C LEU A 23 -6.33 0.91 -2.54
N LYS A 24 -6.66 -0.14 -1.76
CA LYS A 24 -5.66 -1.06 -1.19
C LYS A 24 -4.84 -1.74 -2.27
N HIS A 25 -5.48 -2.24 -3.33
CA HIS A 25 -4.80 -2.84 -4.46
C HIS A 25 -3.81 -1.85 -5.10
N ASP A 26 -4.26 -0.62 -5.36
CA ASP A 26 -3.43 0.38 -6.01
C ASP A 26 -2.22 0.80 -5.15
N ILE A 27 -2.42 0.95 -3.84
CA ILE A 27 -1.30 1.23 -2.92
C ILE A 27 -0.33 0.05 -2.87
N ASN A 28 -0.82 -1.19 -2.77
CA ASN A 28 0.04 -2.38 -2.77
C ASN A 28 0.87 -2.48 -4.05
N ASN A 29 0.29 -2.11 -5.19
CA ASN A 29 1.01 -2.05 -6.46
C ASN A 29 2.12 -0.98 -6.44
N GLN A 30 1.84 0.22 -5.91
CA GLN A 30 2.86 1.27 -5.77
C GLN A 30 4.00 0.84 -4.82
N LEU A 31 3.67 0.24 -3.68
CA LEU A 31 4.67 -0.27 -2.73
C LEU A 31 5.56 -1.35 -3.38
N SER A 32 4.97 -2.25 -4.16
CA SER A 32 5.71 -3.27 -4.90
C SER A 32 6.67 -2.65 -5.92
N ASN A 33 6.22 -1.63 -6.65
CA ASN A 33 7.07 -0.90 -7.61
C ASN A 33 8.21 -0.15 -6.91
N ILE A 34 7.96 0.48 -5.76
CA ILE A 34 8.98 1.17 -4.97
C ILE A 34 10.04 0.17 -4.48
N LEU A 35 9.62 -0.95 -3.90
CA LEU A 35 10.56 -1.97 -3.40
C LEU A 35 11.42 -2.54 -4.53
N LEU A 36 10.82 -2.82 -5.70
CA LEU A 36 11.56 -3.26 -6.88
C LEU A 36 12.58 -2.19 -7.34
N ALA A 37 12.17 -0.92 -7.40
CA ALA A 37 13.06 0.16 -7.81
C ALA A 37 14.24 0.35 -6.84
N LEU A 38 14.00 0.26 -5.52
CA LEU A 38 15.06 0.30 -4.51
C LEU A 38 16.03 -0.85 -4.66
N GLU A 39 15.53 -2.06 -4.92
CA GLU A 39 16.36 -3.24 -5.13
C GLU A 39 17.27 -3.08 -6.36
N GLN A 40 16.72 -2.62 -7.49
CA GLN A 40 17.53 -2.35 -8.68
C GLN A 40 18.55 -1.22 -8.43
N LEU A 41 18.12 -0.16 -7.74
CA LEU A 41 18.98 0.98 -7.45
C LEU A 41 20.20 0.60 -6.60
N ARG A 42 20.08 -0.38 -5.70
CA ARG A 42 21.24 -0.90 -4.93
C ARG A 42 22.35 -1.44 -5.82
N TYR A 43 22.00 -2.05 -6.96
CA TYR A 43 22.98 -2.57 -7.92
C TYR A 43 23.57 -1.49 -8.83
N GLU A 44 22.85 -0.39 -9.04
CA GLU A 44 23.25 0.73 -9.90
C GLU A 44 24.17 1.75 -9.19
N ILE A 45 24.26 1.71 -7.84
CA ILE A 45 25.10 2.62 -7.07
C ILE A 45 26.43 1.92 -6.70
N PRO A 46 27.51 2.11 -7.48
CA PRO A 46 28.83 1.62 -7.10
C PRO A 46 29.31 2.34 -5.83
N GLU A 47 29.93 1.59 -4.92
CA GLU A 47 30.51 2.12 -3.68
C GLU A 47 29.51 2.93 -2.84
N ALA A 48 28.28 2.43 -2.70
CA ALA A 48 27.25 3.08 -1.88
C ALA A 48 27.76 3.41 -0.48
N THR A 49 27.65 4.68 -0.10
CA THR A 49 28.05 5.17 1.22
C THR A 49 27.11 4.64 2.30
N GLY A 50 27.55 4.65 3.57
CA GLY A 50 26.72 4.25 4.70
C GLY A 50 25.39 5.03 4.77
N ASP A 51 25.43 6.34 4.52
CA ASP A 51 24.21 7.18 4.48
C ASP A 51 23.28 6.78 3.32
N CYS A 52 23.84 6.47 2.15
CA CYS A 52 23.06 6.01 1.01
C CYS A 52 22.33 4.69 1.34
N LEU A 53 23.05 3.71 1.88
CA LEU A 53 22.46 2.43 2.31
C LEU A 53 21.39 2.65 3.37
N PHE A 54 21.64 3.52 4.35
CA PHE A 54 20.68 3.88 5.37
C PHE A 54 19.38 4.46 4.79
N TYR A 55 19.46 5.34 3.80
CA TYR A 55 18.26 5.90 3.16
C TYR A 55 17.51 4.83 2.37
N LEU A 56 18.20 3.98 1.60
CA LEU A 56 17.56 2.89 0.85
C LEU A 56 16.83 1.91 1.79
N ASP A 57 17.48 1.52 2.89
CA ASP A 57 16.90 0.66 3.93
C ASP A 57 15.70 1.33 4.61
N SER A 58 15.80 2.61 4.94
CA SER A 58 14.73 3.37 5.60
C SER A 58 13.47 3.47 4.74
N ILE A 59 13.63 3.68 3.43
CA ILE A 59 12.49 3.74 2.50
C ILE A 59 11.88 2.34 2.33
N ALA A 60 12.71 1.30 2.22
CA ALA A 60 12.23 -0.08 2.12
C ALA A 60 11.41 -0.48 3.37
N MET A 61 11.97 -0.28 4.56
CA MET A 61 11.30 -0.54 5.83
C MET A 61 9.97 0.21 5.97
N SER A 62 9.95 1.49 5.57
CA SER A 62 8.72 2.29 5.61
C SER A 62 7.66 1.74 4.66
N SER A 63 8.06 1.33 3.46
CA SER A 63 7.17 0.74 2.46
C SER A 63 6.57 -0.59 2.93
N GLU A 64 7.39 -1.46 3.55
CA GLU A 64 6.93 -2.70 4.17
C GLU A 64 5.98 -2.46 5.35
N ARG A 65 6.25 -1.41 6.15
CA ARG A 65 5.36 -1.05 7.27
C ARG A 65 4.00 -0.59 6.76
N ILE A 66 3.94 0.22 5.71
CA ILE A 66 2.68 0.63 5.09
C ILE A 66 1.91 -0.60 4.57
N ASN A 67 2.59 -1.53 3.89
CA ASN A 67 1.98 -2.77 3.41
C ASN A 67 1.36 -3.59 4.57
N THR A 68 2.07 -3.66 5.70
CA THR A 68 1.57 -4.33 6.90
C THR A 68 0.34 -3.64 7.46
N LEU A 69 0.34 -2.31 7.59
CA LEU A 69 -0.81 -1.53 8.07
C LEU A 69 -2.04 -1.71 7.17
N LEU A 70 -1.85 -1.82 5.85
CA LEU A 70 -2.95 -2.07 4.90
C LEU A 70 -3.53 -3.49 5.02
N LYS A 71 -2.75 -4.46 5.47
CA LYS A 71 -3.23 -5.82 5.78
C LYS A 71 -4.00 -5.86 7.09
N GLU A 72 -3.56 -5.10 8.08
CA GLU A 72 -4.23 -4.97 9.39
C GLU A 72 -5.54 -4.17 9.31
N ALA A 73 -5.74 -3.36 8.27
CA ALA A 73 -6.94 -2.55 8.06
C ALA A 73 -8.14 -3.32 7.44
N GLU A 74 -8.00 -4.62 7.17
CA GLU A 74 -9.09 -5.54 6.77
C GLU A 74 -9.83 -6.12 7.98
#